data_AF-A0A538K412-F1
#
_entry.id   AF-A0A538K412-F1
#
_cell.length_a   1.000
_cell.length_b   1.000
_cell.length_c   1.000
_cell.angle_alpha   90.00
_cell.angle_beta   90.00
_cell.angle_gamma   90.00
#
_symmetry.space_group_name_H-M   'P 1'
#
loop_
_entity.id
_entity.type
_entity.pdbx_description
1 polymer ?
#
loop_
_entity_poly.entity_id
_entity_poly.type
_entity_poly.pdbx_seq_one_letter_code
_entity_poly.pdbx_strand_id
1 'polypeptide(L)'
;MINLSLGGPGSSPQLASAIGYATGRGVIVVAAAGNSGTSTQFYPAADSRALSVAATTVADQRYSWSNYGPWVRVAAPGCNVAPVLGGGYGNFCGTSSAAPLVTGLIALELSAQPSATPKQMEEALLSAVRPLPDVVQYGRIDAGRTLGLLSPATSAQAVLNGTLGPGARERSYSLDVGDGLLTATLSFTGAKRLTLSLGSAHVAGLSPLRLTTVVPAGRAVLRVTGDGKKTTFVLNVSYAK
;
A
#
# COMPACT_ATOMS: atom_id res chain seq x y z
N MET A 1 -1.25 -5.60 14.10
CA MET A 1 -1.21 -6.86 13.32
C MET A 1 -1.23 -8.05 14.24
N ILE A 2 -1.72 -9.20 13.78
CA ILE A 2 -1.82 -10.44 14.56
C ILE A 2 -1.31 -11.61 13.71
N ASN A 3 -0.40 -12.41 14.26
CA ASN A 3 0.05 -13.67 13.66
C ASN A 3 -0.71 -14.85 14.28
N LEU A 4 -1.39 -15.63 13.44
CA LEU A 4 -2.13 -16.84 13.79
C LEU A 4 -1.47 -18.05 13.12
N SER A 5 -0.38 -18.54 13.72
CA SER A 5 0.29 -19.78 13.33
C SER A 5 -0.48 -21.04 13.79
N LEU A 6 -1.78 -21.09 13.50
CA LEU A 6 -2.75 -22.08 13.96
C LEU A 6 -3.89 -22.26 12.94
N GLY A 7 -4.68 -23.33 13.10
CA GLY A 7 -5.94 -23.47 12.39
C GLY A 7 -6.56 -24.87 12.43
N GLY A 8 -7.67 -25.04 11.71
CA GLY A 8 -8.42 -26.29 11.59
C GLY A 8 -9.33 -26.33 10.35
N PRO A 9 -9.97 -27.48 10.06
CA PRO A 9 -10.76 -27.70 8.83
C PRO A 9 -12.13 -26.96 8.81
N GLY A 10 -12.54 -26.33 9.92
CA GLY A 10 -13.85 -25.71 10.05
C GLY A 10 -13.77 -24.23 10.43
N SER A 11 -14.66 -23.43 9.83
CA SER A 11 -14.94 -22.06 10.30
C SER A 11 -15.97 -22.09 11.43
N SER A 12 -15.96 -21.05 12.26
CA SER A 12 -17.05 -20.78 13.20
C SER A 12 -17.50 -19.32 13.09
N PRO A 13 -18.79 -19.01 13.29
CA PRO A 13 -19.27 -17.62 13.29
C PRO A 13 -18.53 -16.73 14.29
N GLN A 14 -18.13 -17.28 15.43
CA GLN A 14 -17.38 -16.56 16.46
C GLN A 14 -15.97 -16.22 15.99
N LEU A 15 -15.26 -17.16 15.36
CA LEU A 15 -13.94 -16.91 14.79
C LEU A 15 -14.01 -15.89 13.66
N ALA A 16 -14.96 -16.04 12.74
CA ALA A 16 -15.19 -15.08 11.66
C ALA A 16 -15.56 -13.68 12.19
N SER A 17 -16.35 -13.60 13.27
CA SER A 17 -16.68 -12.33 13.93
C SER A 17 -15.45 -11.69 14.57
N ALA A 18 -14.60 -12.47 15.25
CA ALA A 18 -13.37 -11.98 15.87
C ALA A 18 -12.37 -11.46 14.83
N ILE A 19 -12.20 -12.17 13.70
CA ILE A 19 -11.37 -11.69 12.58
C ILE A 19 -11.95 -10.40 12.04
N GLY A 20 -13.25 -10.35 11.76
CA GLY A 20 -13.92 -9.13 11.28
C GLY A 20 -13.79 -7.94 12.23
N TYR A 21 -13.89 -8.18 13.54
CA TYR A 21 -13.69 -7.16 14.57
C TYR A 21 -12.26 -6.58 14.54
N ALA A 22 -11.26 -7.45 14.40
CA ALA A 22 -9.85 -7.05 14.33
C ALA A 22 -9.57 -6.27 13.04
N THR A 23 -9.94 -6.81 11.88
CA THR A 23 -9.71 -6.15 10.59
C THR A 23 -10.49 -4.84 10.47
N GLY A 24 -11.71 -4.77 11.03
CA GLY A 24 -12.50 -3.54 11.12
C GLY A 24 -11.86 -2.43 11.96
N ARG A 25 -10.84 -2.75 12.77
CA ARG A 25 -10.02 -1.79 13.54
C ARG A 25 -8.64 -1.54 12.93
N GLY A 26 -8.44 -1.95 11.68
CA GLY A 26 -7.17 -1.78 10.98
C GLY A 26 -6.09 -2.77 11.42
N VAL A 27 -6.46 -3.91 12.00
CA VAL A 27 -5.50 -4.98 12.32
C VAL A 27 -5.41 -5.94 11.13
N ILE A 28 -4.22 -6.04 10.52
CA ILE A 28 -3.94 -7.10 9.55
C ILE A 28 -3.78 -8.43 10.31
N VAL A 29 -4.58 -9.43 9.93
CA VAL A 29 -4.54 -10.79 10.49
C VAL A 29 -3.83 -11.69 9.50
N VAL A 30 -2.70 -12.26 9.90
CA VAL A 30 -1.91 -13.19 9.09
C VAL A 30 -2.09 -14.59 9.65
N ALA A 31 -2.38 -15.57 8.80
CA ALA A 31 -2.70 -16.93 9.25
C ALA A 31 -2.03 -18.02 8.41
N ALA A 32 -1.57 -19.06 9.08
CA ALA A 32 -0.91 -20.20 8.46
C ALA A 32 -1.90 -21.10 7.68
N ALA A 33 -1.56 -21.46 6.43
CA ALA A 33 -2.45 -22.25 5.57
C ALA A 33 -2.64 -23.71 6.01
N GLY A 34 -1.76 -24.26 6.86
CA GLY A 34 -1.82 -25.64 7.34
C GLY A 34 -0.85 -26.57 6.62
N ASN A 35 -0.61 -27.73 7.25
CA ASN A 35 0.50 -28.64 6.92
C ASN A 35 0.02 -30.02 6.42
N SER A 36 -1.13 -30.09 5.73
CA SER A 36 -1.72 -31.36 5.27
C SER A 36 -1.47 -31.66 3.79
N GLY A 37 -0.85 -30.75 3.04
CA GLY A 37 -0.56 -30.92 1.62
C GLY A 37 -1.81 -30.93 0.75
N THR A 38 -2.89 -30.28 1.17
CA THR A 38 -4.18 -30.27 0.46
C THR A 38 -4.58 -28.88 -0.01
N SER A 39 -5.55 -28.83 -0.92
CA SER A 39 -6.22 -27.58 -1.32
C SER A 39 -7.48 -27.29 -0.49
N THR A 40 -7.77 -28.11 0.53
CA THR A 40 -8.92 -27.91 1.41
C THR A 40 -8.72 -26.67 2.26
N GLN A 41 -9.76 -25.84 2.37
CA GLN A 41 -9.74 -24.64 3.19
C GLN A 41 -9.40 -24.94 4.65
N PHE A 42 -8.54 -24.10 5.24
CA PHE A 42 -8.08 -24.22 6.61
C PHE A 42 -8.29 -22.88 7.31
N TYR A 43 -9.03 -22.85 8.40
CA TYR A 43 -9.42 -21.62 9.10
C TYR A 43 -8.53 -21.39 10.32
N PRO A 44 -8.15 -20.14 10.62
CA PRO A 44 -8.69 -18.89 10.07
C PRO A 44 -8.11 -18.45 8.73
N ALA A 45 -7.09 -19.12 8.18
CA ALA A 45 -6.42 -18.68 6.95
C ALA A 45 -7.36 -18.57 5.73
N ALA A 46 -8.38 -19.42 5.64
CA ALA A 46 -9.37 -19.36 4.56
C ALA A 46 -10.43 -18.25 4.72
N ASP A 47 -10.47 -17.51 5.84
CA ASP A 47 -11.30 -16.31 5.93
C ASP A 47 -10.74 -15.24 4.98
N SER A 48 -11.59 -14.67 4.12
CA SER A 48 -11.15 -13.71 3.09
C SER A 48 -10.54 -12.41 3.66
N ARG A 49 -10.75 -12.14 4.95
CA ARG A 49 -10.18 -11.01 5.68
C ARG A 49 -8.82 -11.34 6.32
N ALA A 50 -8.41 -12.61 6.34
CA ALA A 50 -7.08 -13.02 6.77
C ALA A 50 -6.12 -13.11 5.57
N LEU A 51 -4.86 -12.77 5.80
CA LEU A 51 -3.77 -12.99 4.86
C LEU A 51 -3.22 -14.41 5.06
N SER A 52 -3.65 -15.34 4.22
CA SER A 52 -3.23 -16.74 4.26
C SER A 52 -1.81 -16.96 3.71
N VAL A 53 -1.04 -17.78 4.43
CA VAL A 53 0.39 -18.00 4.15
C VAL A 53 0.72 -19.49 3.95
N ALA A 54 1.15 -19.84 2.74
CA ALA A 54 1.78 -21.13 2.42
C ALA A 54 3.30 -21.13 2.71
N ALA A 55 3.86 -22.32 2.74
CA ALA A 55 5.27 -22.57 2.96
C ALA A 55 5.98 -23.03 1.68
N THR A 56 7.11 -22.38 1.40
CA THR A 56 7.99 -22.69 0.27
C THR A 56 9.41 -23.02 0.74
N THR A 57 10.11 -23.80 -0.07
CA THR A 57 11.55 -24.02 0.06
C THR A 57 12.32 -22.78 -0.40
N VAL A 58 13.63 -22.76 -0.18
CA VAL A 58 14.54 -21.73 -0.70
C VAL A 58 14.59 -21.67 -2.23
N ALA A 59 14.15 -22.72 -2.92
CA ALA A 59 14.07 -22.81 -4.37
C ALA A 59 12.70 -22.40 -4.92
N ASP A 60 11.90 -21.67 -4.12
CA ASP A 60 10.54 -21.23 -4.46
C ASP A 60 9.56 -22.40 -4.75
N GLN A 61 9.89 -23.64 -4.33
CA GLN A 61 9.01 -24.80 -4.46
C GLN A 61 8.12 -24.98 -3.23
N ARG A 62 6.85 -25.34 -3.43
CA ARG A 62 5.93 -25.69 -2.34
C ARG A 62 6.45 -26.92 -1.59
N TYR A 63 6.45 -26.91 -0.26
CA TYR A 63 6.64 -28.14 0.51
C TYR A 63 5.46 -29.09 0.30
N SER A 64 5.70 -30.40 0.20
CA SER A 64 4.62 -31.39 -0.02
C SER A 64 3.51 -31.30 1.02
N TRP A 65 3.85 -30.97 2.27
CA TRP A 65 2.93 -30.76 3.38
C TRP A 65 2.27 -29.37 3.40
N SER A 66 2.75 -28.36 2.67
CA SER A 66 2.08 -27.05 2.69
C SER A 66 0.74 -27.13 1.98
N ASN A 67 -0.34 -26.70 2.65
CA ASN A 67 -1.62 -26.46 1.99
C ASN A 67 -1.48 -25.34 0.94
N TYR A 68 -2.36 -25.35 -0.06
CA TYR A 68 -2.23 -24.54 -1.27
C TYR A 68 -3.59 -24.24 -1.93
N GLY A 69 -3.56 -23.48 -3.02
CA GLY A 69 -4.73 -23.22 -3.86
C GLY A 69 -5.15 -21.76 -3.86
N PRO A 70 -6.24 -21.41 -4.59
CA PRO A 70 -6.60 -20.03 -4.87
C PRO A 70 -7.06 -19.24 -3.64
N TRP A 71 -7.40 -19.92 -2.53
CA TRP A 71 -7.74 -19.28 -1.25
C TRP A 71 -6.50 -18.90 -0.43
N VAL A 72 -5.32 -19.41 -0.78
CA VAL A 72 -4.05 -19.04 -0.14
C VAL A 72 -3.48 -17.82 -0.85
N ARG A 73 -3.26 -16.72 -0.14
CA ARG A 73 -2.87 -15.44 -0.73
C ARG A 73 -1.40 -15.42 -1.13
N VAL A 74 -0.50 -15.73 -0.19
CA VAL A 74 0.94 -15.59 -0.37
C VAL A 74 1.70 -16.78 0.17
N ALA A 75 2.98 -16.87 -0.18
CA ALA A 75 3.91 -17.84 0.38
C ALA A 75 5.12 -17.16 1.02
N ALA A 76 5.77 -17.85 1.95
CA ALA A 76 7.07 -17.47 2.50
C ALA A 76 7.91 -18.72 2.79
N PRO A 77 9.23 -18.58 3.06
CA PRO A 77 10.07 -19.69 3.47
C PRO A 77 9.49 -20.46 4.67
N GLY A 78 9.35 -21.77 4.52
CA GLY A 78 8.63 -22.63 5.43
C GLY A 78 9.46 -23.37 6.48
N CYS A 79 10.79 -23.37 6.36
CA CYS A 79 11.72 -23.96 7.31
C CYS A 79 12.77 -22.91 7.66
N ASN A 80 12.69 -22.40 8.89
CA ASN A 80 13.51 -21.28 9.35
C ASN A 80 14.22 -21.65 10.65
N VAL A 81 15.34 -20.98 10.91
CA VAL A 81 16.03 -21.10 12.19
C VAL A 81 15.26 -20.30 13.24
N ALA A 82 14.88 -20.95 14.34
CA ALA A 82 14.10 -20.36 15.42
C ALA A 82 14.65 -20.76 16.80
N PRO A 83 14.42 -19.95 17.84
CA PRO A 83 14.78 -20.32 19.21
C PRO A 83 14.08 -21.61 19.65
N VAL A 84 14.78 -22.43 20.43
CA VAL A 84 14.23 -23.65 21.03
C VAL A 84 14.11 -23.51 22.54
N LEU A 85 13.15 -24.21 23.15
CA LEU A 85 13.02 -24.26 24.59
C LEU A 85 14.30 -24.85 25.21
N GLY A 86 14.82 -24.20 26.25
CA GLY A 86 16.11 -24.55 26.85
C GLY A 86 17.31 -23.79 26.27
N GLY A 87 17.09 -22.91 25.28
CA GLY A 87 18.13 -22.05 24.70
C GLY A 87 18.73 -22.59 23.41
N GLY A 88 19.41 -21.71 22.66
CA GLY A 88 19.94 -22.03 21.33
C GLY A 88 18.91 -21.90 20.20
N TYR A 89 19.29 -22.40 19.03
CA TYR A 89 18.51 -22.27 17.80
C TYR A 89 18.38 -23.63 17.09
N GLY A 90 17.22 -23.88 16.50
CA GLY A 90 16.92 -25.10 15.77
C GLY A 90 16.06 -24.82 14.53
N ASN A 91 15.84 -25.85 13.73
CA ASN A 91 14.99 -25.74 12.54
C ASN A 91 13.51 -25.87 12.92
N PHE A 92 12.70 -24.87 12.55
CA PHE A 92 11.26 -24.87 12.72
C PHE A 92 10.59 -24.86 11.34
N CYS A 93 9.94 -25.97 11.00
CA CYS A 93 9.27 -26.18 9.72
C CYS A 93 7.75 -26.19 9.84
N GLY A 94 7.08 -25.49 8.93
CA GLY A 94 5.62 -25.45 8.82
C GLY A 94 5.15 -24.15 8.18
N THR A 95 3.88 -24.10 7.75
CA THR A 95 3.23 -22.82 7.43
C THR A 95 3.20 -21.90 8.66
N SER A 96 3.24 -22.49 9.86
CA SER A 96 3.44 -21.78 11.13
C SER A 96 4.77 -21.04 11.23
N SER A 97 5.81 -21.49 10.51
CA SER A 97 7.12 -20.84 10.39
C SER A 97 7.12 -19.76 9.29
N ALA A 98 6.33 -19.95 8.23
CA ALA A 98 6.17 -18.99 7.16
C ALA A 98 5.33 -17.74 7.57
N ALA A 99 4.22 -17.95 8.28
CA ALA A 99 3.33 -16.88 8.73
C ALA A 99 4.02 -15.72 9.51
N PRO A 100 4.94 -15.97 10.46
CA PRO A 100 5.62 -14.90 11.16
C PRO A 100 6.59 -14.11 10.26
N LEU A 101 7.10 -14.66 9.15
CA LEU A 101 7.89 -13.88 8.19
C LEU A 101 7.03 -12.84 7.47
N VAL A 102 5.83 -13.23 7.04
CA VAL A 102 4.84 -12.31 6.44
C VAL A 102 4.42 -11.25 7.47
N THR A 103 4.14 -11.66 8.70
CA THR A 103 3.83 -10.73 9.79
C THR A 103 4.99 -9.76 10.06
N GLY A 104 6.22 -10.26 10.08
CA GLY A 104 7.41 -9.43 10.28
C GLY A 104 7.62 -8.42 9.14
N LEU A 105 7.36 -8.81 7.90
CA LEU A 105 7.40 -7.89 6.76
C LEU A 105 6.39 -6.75 6.92
N ILE A 106 5.14 -7.05 7.24
CA ILE A 106 4.13 -5.99 7.46
C ILE A 106 4.53 -5.07 8.64
N ALA A 107 5.27 -5.58 9.63
CA ALA A 107 5.70 -4.78 10.77
C ALA A 107 6.82 -3.83 10.34
N LEU A 108 7.70 -4.33 9.46
CA LEU A 108 8.74 -3.54 8.81
C LEU A 108 8.14 -2.48 7.89
N GLU A 109 7.07 -2.80 7.15
CA GLU A 109 6.29 -1.85 6.35
C GLU A 109 5.77 -0.70 7.21
N LEU A 110 5.10 -1.00 8.34
CA LEU A 110 4.61 0.02 9.27
C LEU A 110 5.75 0.82 9.90
N SER A 111 6.88 0.18 10.21
CA SER A 111 8.05 0.88 10.76
C SER A 111 8.68 1.84 9.74
N ALA A 112 8.69 1.47 8.46
CA ALA A 112 9.25 2.29 7.39
C ALA A 112 8.30 3.42 6.98
N GLN A 113 6.99 3.18 7.03
CA GLN A 113 5.94 4.15 6.73
C GLN A 113 4.86 4.15 7.82
N PRO A 114 5.06 4.85 8.95
CA PRO A 114 4.10 4.87 10.06
C PRO A 114 2.72 5.43 9.72
N SER A 115 2.62 6.19 8.62
CA SER A 115 1.34 6.73 8.13
C SER A 115 0.59 5.80 7.17
N ALA A 116 1.18 4.66 6.80
CA ALA A 116 0.55 3.70 5.91
C ALA A 116 -0.69 3.09 6.57
N THR A 117 -1.79 3.07 5.82
CA THR A 117 -2.99 2.33 6.20
C THR A 117 -2.76 0.83 6.03
N PRO A 118 -3.48 -0.02 6.78
CA PRO A 118 -3.46 -1.47 6.59
C PRO A 118 -3.67 -1.92 5.14
N LYS A 119 -4.59 -1.25 4.44
CA LYS A 119 -4.86 -1.51 3.03
C LYS A 119 -3.65 -1.23 2.14
N GLN A 120 -2.95 -0.10 2.35
CA GLN A 120 -1.75 0.24 1.58
C GLN A 120 -0.64 -0.78 1.80
N MET A 121 -0.44 -1.25 3.04
CA MET A 121 0.53 -2.30 3.34
C MET A 121 0.18 -3.62 2.65
N GLU A 122 -1.09 -4.08 2.76
CA GLU A 122 -1.51 -5.28 2.04
C GLU A 122 -1.36 -5.16 0.52
N GLU A 123 -1.72 -4.01 -0.07
CA GLU A 123 -1.58 -3.76 -1.52
C GLU A 123 -0.12 -3.77 -1.96
N ALA A 124 0.78 -3.14 -1.21
CA ALA A 124 2.21 -3.14 -1.50
C ALA A 124 2.81 -4.55 -1.40
N LEU A 125 2.49 -5.29 -0.33
CA LEU A 125 2.92 -6.66 -0.14
C LEU A 125 2.49 -7.56 -1.30
N LEU A 126 1.21 -7.49 -1.69
CA LEU A 126 0.65 -8.35 -2.75
C LEU A 126 1.15 -7.97 -4.15
N SER A 127 1.45 -6.70 -4.39
CA SER A 127 1.99 -6.22 -5.68
C SER A 127 3.49 -6.52 -5.84
N ALA A 128 4.19 -6.75 -4.72
CA ALA A 128 5.62 -7.00 -4.69
C ALA A 128 6.00 -8.48 -4.80
N VAL A 129 5.04 -9.41 -4.69
CA VAL A 129 5.36 -10.84 -4.63
C VAL A 129 6.12 -11.32 -5.88
N ARG A 130 6.91 -12.37 -5.70
CA ARG A 130 7.39 -13.20 -6.80
C ARG A 130 6.31 -14.23 -7.16
N PRO A 131 5.75 -14.23 -8.38
CA PRO A 131 4.60 -15.08 -8.73
C PRO A 131 4.82 -16.58 -8.51
N LEU A 132 3.80 -17.27 -7.99
CA LEU A 132 3.77 -18.74 -7.80
C LEU A 132 2.38 -19.30 -8.15
N PRO A 133 1.97 -19.28 -9.43
CA PRO A 133 0.58 -19.50 -9.86
C PRO A 133 0.00 -20.88 -9.51
N ASP A 134 0.85 -21.90 -9.36
CA ASP A 134 0.43 -23.28 -9.04
C ASP A 134 0.36 -23.56 -7.53
N VAL A 135 0.66 -22.56 -6.68
CA VAL A 135 0.78 -22.72 -5.22
C VAL A 135 -0.20 -21.82 -4.49
N VAL A 136 -0.20 -20.53 -4.82
CA VAL A 136 -0.96 -19.48 -4.13
C VAL A 136 -1.54 -18.49 -5.13
N GLN A 137 -2.51 -17.68 -4.71
CA GLN A 137 -3.15 -16.68 -5.54
C GLN A 137 -2.18 -15.63 -6.10
N TYR A 138 -1.19 -15.21 -5.31
CA TYR A 138 -0.24 -14.17 -5.70
C TYR A 138 1.18 -14.73 -5.87
N GLY A 139 1.89 -14.99 -4.77
CA GLY A 139 3.28 -15.43 -4.86
C GLY A 139 4.04 -15.44 -3.54
N ARG A 140 5.36 -15.64 -3.60
CA ARG A 140 6.26 -15.51 -2.45
C ARG A 140 6.50 -14.04 -2.11
N ILE A 141 6.46 -13.68 -0.82
CA ILE A 141 6.78 -12.32 -0.35
C ILE A 141 8.20 -11.88 -0.76
N ASP A 142 8.37 -10.58 -1.03
CA ASP A 142 9.65 -9.96 -1.37
C ASP A 142 9.80 -8.64 -0.59
N ALA A 143 10.58 -8.68 0.49
CA ALA A 143 10.69 -7.54 1.41
C ALA A 143 11.23 -6.27 0.74
N GLY A 144 12.24 -6.41 -0.13
CA GLY A 144 12.86 -5.27 -0.79
C GLY A 144 11.88 -4.57 -1.74
N ARG A 145 11.16 -5.36 -2.56
CA ARG A 145 10.16 -4.82 -3.47
C ARG A 145 8.94 -4.26 -2.74
N THR A 146 8.49 -4.89 -1.65
CA THR A 146 7.38 -4.39 -0.82
C THR A 146 7.70 -3.02 -0.25
N LEU A 147 8.88 -2.83 0.36
CA LEU A 147 9.27 -1.54 0.94
C LEU A 147 9.50 -0.45 -0.13
N GLY A 148 9.98 -0.83 -1.32
CA GLY A 148 10.07 0.08 -2.46
C GLY A 148 8.71 0.65 -2.86
N LEU A 149 7.65 -0.16 -2.82
CA LEU A 149 6.28 0.28 -3.15
C LEU A 149 5.60 1.10 -2.05
N LEU A 150 6.07 1.01 -0.80
CA LEU A 150 5.56 1.80 0.34
C LEU A 150 6.35 3.07 0.63
N SER A 151 7.43 3.31 -0.11
CA SER A 151 8.17 4.55 0.01
C SER A 151 7.21 5.72 -0.25
N PRO A 152 7.21 6.77 0.59
CA PRO A 152 6.30 7.88 0.42
C PRO A 152 6.44 8.40 -1.00
N ALA A 153 5.33 8.43 -1.75
CA ALA A 153 5.28 9.13 -3.02
C ALA A 153 5.91 10.50 -2.81
N THR A 154 7.00 10.77 -3.51
CA THR A 154 7.80 11.98 -3.29
C THR A 154 6.87 13.18 -3.47
N SER A 155 6.47 13.79 -2.35
CA SER A 155 5.56 14.93 -2.42
C SER A 155 6.37 16.16 -2.72
N ALA A 156 6.23 16.69 -3.92
CA ALA A 156 6.80 17.99 -4.25
C ALA A 156 5.84 19.10 -3.83
N GLN A 157 6.39 20.14 -3.21
CA GLN A 157 5.69 21.38 -2.98
C GLN A 157 6.16 22.42 -3.99
N ALA A 158 5.22 23.00 -4.73
CA ALA A 158 5.48 24.22 -5.50
C ALA A 158 4.62 25.37 -4.99
N VAL A 159 5.24 26.55 -4.92
CA VAL A 159 4.56 27.83 -4.78
C VAL A 159 4.45 28.47 -6.16
N LEU A 160 3.24 28.55 -6.70
CA LEU A 160 3.00 29.25 -7.97
C LEU A 160 2.50 30.66 -7.69
N ASN A 161 3.16 31.65 -8.28
CA ASN A 161 2.82 33.07 -8.13
C ASN A 161 2.35 33.66 -9.48
N GLY A 162 1.31 34.51 -9.46
CA GLY A 162 0.85 35.22 -10.65
C GLY A 162 -0.16 36.34 -10.37
N THR A 163 -0.45 37.13 -11.41
CA THR A 163 -1.37 38.28 -11.36
C THR A 163 -2.60 38.06 -12.25
N LEU A 164 -3.75 38.56 -11.81
CA LEU A 164 -5.02 38.52 -12.57
C LEU A 164 -5.24 39.85 -13.33
N GLY A 165 -5.26 39.81 -14.66
CA GLY A 165 -5.55 40.99 -15.48
C GLY A 165 -5.38 40.80 -16.98
N PRO A 166 -5.66 41.84 -17.80
CA PRO A 166 -5.63 41.80 -19.27
C PRO A 166 -4.27 41.45 -19.90
N GLY A 167 -3.18 41.46 -19.11
CA GLY A 167 -1.83 41.08 -19.52
C GLY A 167 -1.30 39.81 -18.87
N ALA A 168 -2.17 38.97 -18.28
CA ALA A 168 -1.75 37.72 -17.67
C ALA A 168 -1.21 36.76 -18.74
N ARG A 169 0.10 36.49 -18.70
CA ARG A 169 0.77 35.54 -19.59
C ARG A 169 0.71 34.13 -19.00
N GLU A 170 0.58 33.13 -19.88
CA GLU A 170 0.78 31.73 -19.52
C GLU A 170 2.16 31.58 -18.86
N ARG A 171 2.20 31.02 -17.65
CA ARG A 171 3.46 30.64 -16.99
C ARG A 171 3.57 29.14 -16.95
N SER A 172 4.75 28.65 -17.33
CA SER A 172 5.13 27.24 -17.26
C SER A 172 5.98 27.01 -16.02
N TYR A 173 5.66 25.96 -15.27
CA TYR A 173 6.46 25.48 -14.16
C TYR A 173 6.82 24.01 -14.40
N SER A 174 8.06 23.64 -14.11
CA SER A 174 8.50 22.25 -14.09
C SER A 174 8.55 21.75 -12.65
N LEU A 175 7.89 20.63 -12.40
CA LEU A 175 7.73 20.02 -11.09
C LEU A 175 8.20 18.58 -11.16
N ASP A 176 9.15 18.22 -10.30
CA ASP A 176 9.58 16.84 -10.11
C ASP A 176 8.81 16.24 -8.93
N VAL A 177 7.84 15.38 -9.22
CA VAL A 177 6.82 14.89 -8.26
C VAL A 177 6.88 13.37 -8.08
N GLY A 178 8.07 12.76 -7.99
CA GLY A 178 8.31 11.32 -7.75
C GLY A 178 7.13 10.37 -8.03
N ASP A 179 6.67 9.59 -7.03
CA ASP A 179 5.62 8.56 -7.27
C ASP A 179 4.16 9.08 -7.24
N GLY A 180 3.93 10.36 -7.57
CA GLY A 180 2.59 10.78 -8.04
C GLY A 180 1.71 11.58 -7.07
N LEU A 181 2.26 12.25 -6.06
CA LEU A 181 1.45 13.13 -5.19
C LEU A 181 2.00 14.56 -5.16
N LEU A 182 1.44 15.47 -5.97
CA LEU A 182 1.77 16.89 -5.95
C LEU A 182 0.97 17.61 -4.86
N THR A 183 1.65 18.30 -3.93
CA THR A 183 0.98 19.24 -3.02
C THR A 183 1.33 20.68 -3.43
N ALA A 184 0.50 21.30 -4.26
CA ALA A 184 0.71 22.68 -4.69
C ALA A 184 0.10 23.67 -3.69
N THR A 185 0.91 24.58 -3.16
CA THR A 185 0.39 25.72 -2.38
C THR A 185 0.37 26.94 -3.29
N LEU A 186 -0.80 27.49 -3.56
CA LEU A 186 -0.95 28.58 -4.51
C LEU A 186 -1.29 29.87 -3.76
N SER A 187 -0.56 30.96 -4.04
CA SER A 187 -0.80 32.26 -3.42
C SER A 187 -0.95 33.31 -4.52
N PHE A 188 -2.10 33.97 -4.60
CA PHE A 188 -2.40 34.95 -5.65
C PHE A 188 -2.70 36.32 -5.05
N THR A 189 -2.13 37.38 -5.59
CA THR A 189 -2.42 38.76 -5.17
C THR A 189 -3.33 39.44 -6.19
N GLY A 190 -4.32 40.21 -5.73
CA GLY A 190 -5.16 41.06 -6.60
C GLY A 190 -6.62 40.65 -6.80
N ALA A 191 -7.15 39.66 -6.06
CA ALA A 191 -8.58 39.37 -5.96
C ALA A 191 -8.97 38.90 -4.55
N LYS A 192 -10.15 39.32 -4.04
CA LYS A 192 -10.61 39.00 -2.67
C LYS A 192 -11.11 37.57 -2.57
N ARG A 193 -11.85 37.08 -3.56
CA ARG A 193 -12.26 35.68 -3.67
C ARG A 193 -11.68 35.05 -4.94
N LEU A 194 -11.17 33.84 -4.78
CA LEU A 194 -10.58 33.05 -5.84
C LEU A 194 -11.34 31.74 -6.01
N THR A 195 -11.36 31.22 -7.23
CA THR A 195 -11.67 29.82 -7.53
C THR A 195 -10.50 29.24 -8.32
N LEU A 196 -10.01 28.09 -7.88
CA LEU A 196 -8.92 27.34 -8.50
C LEU A 196 -9.49 26.02 -9.01
N SER A 197 -9.06 25.59 -10.20
CA SER A 197 -9.40 24.28 -10.74
C SER A 197 -8.23 23.64 -11.49
N LEU A 198 -7.96 22.37 -11.18
CA LEU A 198 -6.93 21.53 -11.80
C LEU A 198 -7.51 20.13 -12.01
N GLY A 199 -7.80 19.76 -13.27
CA GLY A 199 -8.55 18.53 -13.55
C GLY A 199 -9.94 18.57 -12.89
N SER A 200 -10.26 17.57 -12.07
CA SER A 200 -11.50 17.50 -11.27
C SER A 200 -11.41 18.22 -9.92
N ALA A 201 -10.20 18.57 -9.46
CA ALA A 201 -9.99 19.23 -8.18
C ALA A 201 -10.31 20.72 -8.27
N HIS A 202 -11.03 21.23 -7.27
CA HIS A 202 -11.50 22.61 -7.25
C HIS A 202 -11.57 23.14 -5.82
N VAL A 203 -11.21 24.40 -5.62
CA VAL A 203 -11.32 25.08 -4.33
C VAL A 203 -11.67 26.55 -4.55
N ALA A 204 -12.51 27.11 -3.68
CA ALA A 204 -12.87 28.53 -3.71
C ALA A 204 -12.78 29.13 -2.31
N GLY A 205 -12.31 30.37 -2.19
CA GLY A 205 -12.12 31.03 -0.90
C GLY A 205 -11.44 32.38 -1.00
N LEU A 206 -11.07 32.94 0.16
CA LEU A 206 -10.27 34.15 0.21
C LEU A 206 -8.82 33.84 -0.18
N SER A 207 -8.14 34.82 -0.76
CA SER A 207 -6.69 34.72 -0.96
C SER A 207 -5.92 34.90 0.37
N PRO A 208 -4.83 34.15 0.64
CA PRO A 208 -4.25 33.06 -0.17
C PRO A 208 -5.05 31.75 -0.08
N LEU A 209 -5.09 30.98 -1.18
CA LEU A 209 -5.96 29.79 -1.31
C LEU A 209 -5.15 28.54 -1.71
N ARG A 210 -5.20 27.47 -0.90
CA ARG A 210 -4.43 26.23 -1.14
C ARG A 210 -5.24 25.17 -1.89
N LEU A 211 -4.60 24.45 -2.81
CA LEU A 211 -5.19 23.34 -3.57
C LEU A 211 -4.24 22.12 -3.58
N THR A 212 -4.61 21.05 -2.87
CA THR A 212 -3.87 19.78 -2.86
C THR A 212 -4.56 18.76 -3.76
N THR A 213 -3.86 18.17 -4.74
CA THR A 213 -4.44 17.16 -5.63
C THR A 213 -3.41 16.27 -6.32
N VAL A 214 -3.81 15.06 -6.71
CA VAL A 214 -3.01 14.14 -7.53
C VAL A 214 -3.03 14.64 -8.99
N VAL A 215 -1.85 14.74 -9.61
CA VAL A 215 -1.71 15.16 -11.00
C VAL A 215 -0.91 14.10 -11.76
N PRO A 216 -1.43 13.55 -12.88
CA PRO A 216 -0.67 12.62 -13.71
C PRO A 216 0.53 13.31 -14.36
N ALA A 217 1.58 12.55 -14.71
CA ALA A 217 2.70 13.09 -15.48
C ALA A 217 2.23 13.68 -16.81
N GLY A 218 2.94 14.70 -17.26
CA GLY A 218 2.65 15.42 -18.49
C GLY A 218 2.14 16.84 -18.22
N ARG A 219 1.30 17.33 -19.13
CA ARG A 219 0.84 18.72 -19.13
C ARG A 219 -0.48 18.86 -18.38
N ALA A 220 -0.49 19.63 -17.30
CA ALA A 220 -1.70 19.97 -16.56
C ALA A 220 -2.02 21.46 -16.67
N VAL A 221 -3.31 21.81 -16.76
CA VAL A 221 -3.79 23.17 -16.93
C VAL A 221 -4.53 23.61 -15.68
N LEU A 222 -3.94 24.56 -14.95
CA LEU A 222 -4.54 25.18 -13.78
C LEU A 222 -5.29 26.44 -14.21
N ARG A 223 -6.59 26.49 -13.94
CA ARG A 223 -7.42 27.68 -14.20
C ARG A 223 -7.71 28.41 -12.90
N VAL A 224 -7.54 29.73 -12.94
CA VAL A 224 -7.74 30.61 -11.79
C VAL A 224 -8.71 31.71 -12.19
N THR A 225 -9.77 31.89 -11.40
CA THR A 225 -10.73 32.97 -11.58
C THR A 225 -10.89 33.75 -10.27
N GLY A 226 -11.17 35.05 -10.37
CA GLY A 226 -11.40 35.92 -9.21
C GLY A 226 -11.86 37.30 -9.65
N ASP A 227 -12.88 37.84 -8.98
CA ASP A 227 -13.43 39.19 -9.20
C ASP A 227 -13.69 39.51 -10.70
N GLY A 228 -14.28 38.55 -11.43
CA GLY A 228 -14.61 38.68 -12.85
C GLY A 228 -13.42 38.52 -13.81
N LYS A 229 -12.21 38.27 -13.31
CA LYS A 229 -10.99 38.05 -14.09
C LYS A 229 -10.59 36.57 -14.12
N LYS A 230 -9.84 36.17 -15.15
CA LYS A 230 -9.34 34.80 -15.34
C LYS A 230 -7.87 34.79 -15.76
N THR A 231 -7.13 33.77 -15.35
CA THR A 231 -5.80 33.43 -15.87
C THR A 231 -5.62 31.92 -15.91
N THR A 232 -4.61 31.45 -16.64
CA THR A 232 -4.29 30.03 -16.78
C THR A 232 -2.79 29.81 -16.61
N PHE A 233 -2.44 28.77 -15.86
CA PHE A 233 -1.06 28.30 -15.70
C PHE A 233 -0.92 26.91 -16.32
N VAL A 234 0.22 26.66 -16.92
CA VAL A 234 0.59 25.34 -17.43
C VAL A 234 1.64 24.75 -16.53
N LEU A 235 1.38 23.53 -16.07
CA LEU A 235 2.26 22.76 -15.21
C LEU A 235 2.81 21.62 -16.06
N ASN A 236 4.11 21.60 -16.26
CA ASN A 236 4.82 20.47 -16.85
C ASN A 236 5.30 19.60 -15.69
N VAL A 237 4.65 18.44 -15.55
CA VAL A 237 4.84 17.53 -14.43
C VAL A 237 5.69 16.36 -14.90
N SER A 238 6.88 16.21 -14.32
CA SER A 238 7.75 15.06 -14.52
C SER A 238 7.84 14.24 -13.24
N TYR A 239 7.92 12.92 -13.36
CA TYR A 239 8.24 12.03 -12.25
C TYR A 239 9.76 11.78 -12.23
N ALA A 240 10.40 11.95 -11.07
CA ALA A 240 11.76 11.50 -10.83
C ALA A 240 11.84 10.00 -11.14
N LYS A 241 12.94 9.60 -11.78
CA LYS A 241 13.25 8.20 -12.06
C LYS A 241 13.81 7.49 -10.83
#